data_AF-A0A7S0XAA5-F1
#
_entry.id   AF-A0A7S0XAA5-F1
#
_cell.length_a   1.000
_cell.length_b   1.000
_cell.length_c   1.000
_cell.angle_alpha   90.00
_cell.angle_beta   90.00
_cell.angle_gamma   90.00
#
_symmetry.space_group_name_H-M   'P 1'
#
loop_
_entity.id
_entity.type
_entity.pdbx_description
1 polymer ?
#
loop_
_entity_poly.entity_id
_entity_poly.type
_entity_poly.pdbx_seq_one_letter_code
_entity_poly.pdbx_strand_id
1 'polypeptide(L)'
;VLSAGVSVKMNVLLMVPPLLVLVVGGTRCTTSLAALAAAAAVQLALGYPFLATYPAEYIARAFEFSRQFVYFWSVNWKFVPEEVFLSRPFALGLLAAHIAALLTMAHRRWTAHSGGFFPRFIVDWAARLPADAPADASVADVTPAHVAGVMLEGNFVGILFARSMHYQFYTWYFHSLPLLLWRCDFPGGNPARLVLLLAVEYCWNVYPSTAASSALLTAAHATVFAALCYSRTPAAVAVANVQGYTISKQSKEAAVGGNLPGSGNGDGASDDVDG
;
A
#
# COMPACT_ATOMS: atom_id res chain seq x y z
N VAL A 1 4.35 -10.61 8.55
CA VAL A 1 5.10 -9.33 8.52
C VAL A 1 4.26 -8.16 9.01
N LEU A 2 3.10 -7.84 8.41
CA LEU A 2 2.29 -6.69 8.85
C LEU A 2 1.88 -6.76 10.32
N SER A 3 1.46 -7.93 10.82
CA SER A 3 1.15 -8.13 12.24
C SER A 3 2.37 -7.79 13.12
N ALA A 4 3.56 -8.32 12.83
CA ALA A 4 4.77 -7.96 13.58
C ALA A 4 5.08 -6.44 13.53
N GLY A 5 4.79 -5.78 12.41
CA GLY A 5 4.92 -4.32 12.30
C GLY A 5 3.99 -3.54 13.23
N VAL A 6 2.75 -4.00 13.44
CA VAL A 6 1.81 -3.41 14.41
C VAL A 6 2.38 -3.44 15.83
N SER A 7 3.09 -4.51 16.19
CA SER A 7 3.74 -4.66 17.50
C SER A 7 4.92 -3.69 17.69
N VAL A 8 5.48 -3.14 16.62
CA VAL A 8 6.55 -2.11 16.68
C VAL A 8 5.97 -0.70 16.70
N LYS A 9 5.00 -0.42 15.82
CA LYS A 9 4.37 0.90 15.69
C LYS A 9 2.91 0.78 15.28
N MET A 10 2.03 1.37 16.08
CA MET A 10 0.59 1.37 15.85
C MET A 10 0.17 1.98 14.50
N ASN A 11 0.96 2.86 13.89
CA ASN A 11 0.65 3.46 12.58
C ASN A 11 0.44 2.41 11.47
N VAL A 12 1.01 1.22 11.61
CA VAL A 12 0.80 0.11 10.68
C VAL A 12 -0.69 -0.29 10.61
N LEU A 13 -1.50 0.04 11.63
CA LEU A 13 -2.96 -0.13 11.60
C LEU A 13 -3.65 0.61 10.46
N LEU A 14 -3.06 1.69 9.94
CA LEU A 14 -3.61 2.42 8.78
C LEU A 14 -3.67 1.55 7.52
N MET A 15 -2.88 0.48 7.47
CA MET A 15 -2.87 -0.50 6.39
C MET A 15 -3.82 -1.68 6.64
N VAL A 16 -4.50 -1.77 7.78
CA VAL A 16 -5.42 -2.88 8.08
C VAL A 16 -6.68 -2.83 7.21
N PRO A 17 -7.40 -1.70 7.06
CA PRO A 17 -8.56 -1.62 6.17
C PRO A 17 -8.28 -2.07 4.72
N PRO A 18 -7.24 -1.57 4.01
CA PRO A 18 -6.93 -2.05 2.66
C PRO A 18 -6.54 -3.53 2.64
N LEU A 19 -5.79 -4.02 3.64
CA LEU A 19 -5.43 -5.44 3.74
C LEU A 19 -6.66 -6.33 3.86
N LEU A 20 -7.64 -5.94 4.68
CA LEU A 20 -8.88 -6.68 4.84
C LEU A 20 -9.64 -6.80 3.53
N VAL A 21 -9.74 -5.70 2.76
CA VAL A 21 -10.38 -5.73 1.43
C VAL A 21 -9.68 -6.71 0.49
N LEU A 22 -8.35 -6.71 0.46
CA LEU A 22 -7.57 -7.61 -0.39
C LEU A 22 -7.71 -9.08 0.01
N VAL A 23 -7.61 -9.39 1.31
CA VAL A 23 -7.67 -10.77 1.81
C VAL A 23 -9.07 -11.34 1.65
N VAL A 24 -10.09 -10.61 2.12
CA VAL A 24 -11.50 -11.04 2.06
C VAL A 24 -12.01 -11.08 0.62
N GLY A 25 -11.58 -10.13 -0.21
CA GLY A 25 -11.96 -10.05 -1.62
C GLY A 25 -11.29 -11.11 -2.49
N GLY A 26 -9.97 -11.28 -2.35
CA GLY A 26 -9.14 -12.05 -3.28
C GLY A 26 -8.86 -13.49 -2.87
N THR A 27 -9.29 -13.92 -1.69
CA THR A 27 -9.05 -15.30 -1.22
C THR A 27 -10.35 -16.01 -0.80
N ARG A 28 -10.24 -17.31 -0.51
CA ARG A 28 -11.29 -18.10 0.11
C ARG A 28 -11.58 -17.59 1.53
N CYS A 29 -12.78 -17.85 2.02
CA CYS A 29 -13.18 -17.46 3.38
C CYS A 29 -12.29 -18.15 4.43
N THR A 30 -11.98 -19.43 4.24
CA THR A 30 -11.07 -20.19 5.12
C THR A 30 -9.66 -19.60 5.13
N THR A 31 -9.11 -19.25 3.96
CA THR A 31 -7.79 -18.60 3.84
C THR A 31 -7.78 -17.23 4.52
N SER A 32 -8.85 -16.45 4.35
CA SER A 32 -9.00 -15.15 5.01
C SER A 32 -9.01 -15.29 6.53
N LEU A 33 -9.80 -16.23 7.06
CA LEU A 33 -9.88 -16.51 8.49
C LEU A 33 -8.55 -17.03 9.04
N ALA A 34 -7.86 -17.92 8.30
CA ALA A 34 -6.55 -18.42 8.67
C ALA A 34 -5.50 -17.30 8.72
N ALA A 35 -5.54 -16.35 7.77
CA ALA A 35 -4.65 -15.19 7.76
C ALA A 35 -4.90 -14.25 8.97
N LEU A 36 -6.17 -14.02 9.31
CA LEU A 36 -6.55 -13.25 10.50
C LEU A 36 -6.16 -13.95 11.79
N ALA A 37 -6.37 -15.26 11.88
CA ALA A 37 -5.95 -16.07 13.01
C ALA A 37 -4.41 -16.06 13.17
N ALA A 38 -3.66 -16.17 12.06
CA ALA A 38 -2.21 -16.05 12.08
C ALA A 38 -1.75 -14.65 12.54
N ALA A 39 -2.42 -13.58 12.09
CA ALA A 39 -2.14 -12.23 12.55
C ALA A 39 -2.38 -12.07 14.06
N ALA A 40 -3.49 -12.60 14.57
CA ALA A 40 -3.82 -12.60 16.00
C ALA A 40 -2.83 -13.45 16.81
N ALA A 41 -2.45 -14.64 16.32
CA ALA A 41 -1.47 -15.50 16.96
C ALA A 41 -0.12 -14.82 17.14
N VAL A 42 0.34 -14.04 16.14
CA VAL A 42 1.56 -13.23 16.27
C VAL A 42 1.44 -12.18 17.37
N GLN A 43 0.30 -11.47 17.47
CA GLN A 43 0.08 -10.50 18.56
C GLN A 43 0.05 -11.17 19.93
N LEU A 44 -0.63 -12.31 20.04
CA LEU A 44 -0.70 -13.07 21.28
C LEU A 44 0.67 -13.61 21.69
N ALA A 45 1.45 -14.14 20.75
CA ALA A 45 2.78 -14.66 21.03
C ALA A 45 3.75 -13.57 21.49
N LEU A 46 3.78 -12.42 20.80
CA LEU A 46 4.64 -11.29 21.17
C LEU A 46 4.16 -10.59 22.46
N GLY A 47 2.84 -10.52 22.68
CA GLY A 47 2.23 -9.92 23.85
C GLY A 47 2.17 -10.83 25.08
N TYR A 48 2.38 -12.13 24.92
CA TYR A 48 2.24 -13.15 25.97
C TYR A 48 2.90 -12.79 27.30
N PRO A 49 4.19 -12.38 27.37
CA PRO A 49 4.82 -12.09 28.67
C PRO A 49 4.12 -10.96 29.44
N PHE A 50 3.44 -10.05 28.74
CA PHE A 50 2.69 -8.97 29.36
C PHE A 50 1.24 -9.38 29.65
N LEU A 51 0.60 -10.10 28.73
CA LEU A 51 -0.77 -10.59 28.89
C LEU A 51 -0.90 -11.59 30.04
N ALA A 52 0.14 -12.39 30.30
CA ALA A 52 0.14 -13.39 31.37
C ALA A 52 0.22 -12.76 32.78
N THR A 53 0.77 -11.56 32.91
CA THR A 53 1.01 -10.92 34.22
C THR A 53 0.17 -9.67 34.44
N TYR A 54 0.00 -8.83 33.41
CA TYR A 54 -0.66 -7.52 33.47
C TYR A 54 -1.54 -7.28 32.22
N PRO A 55 -2.60 -8.08 31.99
CA PRO A 55 -3.38 -8.03 30.75
C PRO A 55 -4.11 -6.70 30.56
N ALA A 56 -4.67 -6.12 31.63
CA ALA A 56 -5.41 -4.87 31.55
C ALA A 56 -4.50 -3.69 31.20
N GLU A 57 -3.34 -3.62 31.87
CA GLU A 57 -2.32 -2.60 31.67
C GLU A 57 -1.69 -2.72 30.28
N TYR A 58 -1.39 -3.94 29.85
CA TYR A 58 -0.84 -4.18 28.52
C TYR A 58 -1.81 -3.73 27.43
N ILE A 59 -3.08 -4.15 27.48
CA ILE A 59 -4.06 -3.75 26.46
C ILE A 59 -4.27 -2.23 26.46
N ALA A 60 -4.38 -1.62 27.64
CA ALA A 60 -4.55 -0.16 27.76
C ALA A 60 -3.36 0.63 27.20
N ARG A 61 -2.12 0.13 27.37
CA ARG A 61 -0.89 0.83 26.97
C ARG A 61 -0.42 0.47 25.56
N ALA A 62 -0.65 -0.75 25.09
CA ALA A 62 -0.30 -1.19 23.74
C ALA A 62 -1.13 -0.43 22.69
N PHE A 63 -2.39 -0.11 23.01
CA PHE A 63 -3.30 0.64 22.15
C PHE A 63 -3.89 1.86 22.88
N GLU A 64 -3.02 2.81 23.21
CA GLU A 64 -3.40 4.05 23.92
C GLU A 64 -4.11 5.06 22.97
N PHE A 65 -5.36 4.77 22.62
CA PHE A 65 -6.17 5.62 21.74
C PHE A 65 -6.62 6.94 22.38
N SER A 66 -6.54 7.04 23.71
CA SER A 66 -6.80 8.26 24.47
C SER A 66 -5.69 9.30 24.28
N ARG A 67 -4.49 8.87 23.87
CA ARG A 67 -3.32 9.75 23.79
C ARG A 67 -3.55 10.85 22.77
N GLN A 68 -3.33 12.08 23.23
CA GLN A 68 -3.37 13.26 22.39
C GLN A 68 -1.94 13.76 22.24
N PHE A 69 -1.48 13.90 21.00
CA PHE A 69 -0.21 14.58 20.75
C PHE A 69 -0.39 16.08 21.02
N VAL A 70 0.63 16.69 21.62
CA VAL A 70 0.62 18.12 21.93
C VAL A 70 0.49 18.91 20.64
N TYR A 71 -0.46 19.85 20.61
CA TYR A 71 -0.77 20.67 19.44
C TYR A 71 0.48 21.39 18.89
N PHE A 72 1.40 21.79 19.76
CA PHE A 72 2.70 22.39 19.40
C PHE A 72 3.47 21.58 18.35
N TRP A 73 3.48 20.24 18.47
CA TRP A 73 4.26 19.36 17.60
C TRP A 73 3.53 18.90 16.33
N SER A 74 2.26 19.29 16.16
CA SER A 74 1.45 18.81 15.06
C SER A 74 1.78 19.52 13.76
N VAL A 75 2.17 18.77 12.73
CA VAL A 75 2.33 19.27 11.36
C VAL A 75 0.97 19.30 10.64
N ASN A 76 0.07 18.34 10.95
CA ASN A 76 -1.27 18.29 10.38
C ASN A 76 -2.25 19.15 11.18
N TRP A 77 -3.22 19.76 10.49
CA TRP A 77 -4.30 20.57 11.08
C TRP A 77 -3.85 21.73 12.00
N LYS A 78 -2.62 22.24 11.88
CA LYS A 78 -2.06 23.35 12.68
C LYS A 78 -2.68 24.71 12.37
N PHE A 79 -3.47 24.80 11.31
CA PHE A 79 -4.27 25.99 11.01
C PHE A 79 -5.61 26.01 11.75
N VAL A 80 -6.01 24.90 12.36
CA VAL A 80 -7.22 24.79 13.16
C VAL A 80 -6.92 25.28 14.58
N PRO A 81 -7.74 26.16 15.18
CA PRO A 81 -7.53 26.61 16.56
C PRO A 81 -7.38 25.45 17.55
N GLU A 82 -6.54 25.60 18.56
CA GLU A 82 -6.16 24.52 19.47
C GLU A 82 -7.37 23.93 20.21
N GLU A 83 -8.31 24.79 20.61
CA GLU A 83 -9.56 24.41 21.26
C GLU A 83 -10.44 23.52 20.37
N VAL A 84 -10.46 23.77 19.06
CA VAL A 84 -11.18 22.94 18.08
C VAL A 84 -10.40 21.66 17.82
N PHE A 85 -9.09 21.75 17.66
CA PHE A 85 -8.20 20.61 17.43
C PHE A 85 -8.29 19.56 18.55
N LEU A 86 -8.34 19.99 19.80
CA LEU A 86 -8.43 19.08 20.95
C LEU A 86 -9.87 18.57 21.19
N SER A 87 -10.86 19.16 20.53
CA SER A 87 -12.27 18.83 20.73
C SER A 87 -12.62 17.41 20.23
N ARG A 88 -13.52 16.76 20.97
CA ARG A 88 -14.08 15.45 20.59
C ARG A 88 -14.86 15.49 19.26
N PRO A 89 -15.68 16.52 18.96
CA PRO A 89 -16.37 16.62 17.68
C PRO A 89 -15.41 16.65 16.49
N PHE A 90 -14.29 17.37 16.58
CA PHE A 90 -13.29 17.41 15.50
C PHE A 90 -12.65 16.05 15.27
N ALA A 91 -12.25 15.35 16.34
CA ALA A 91 -11.70 14.00 16.24
C ALA A 91 -12.69 13.00 15.61
N LEU A 92 -13.98 13.04 16.00
CA LEU A 92 -15.01 12.20 15.41
C LEU A 92 -15.31 12.57 13.96
N GLY A 93 -15.28 13.85 13.61
CA GLY A 93 -15.44 14.33 12.24
C GLY A 93 -14.32 13.82 11.32
N LEU A 94 -13.05 13.90 11.77
CA LEU A 94 -11.91 13.33 11.05
C LEU A 94 -12.03 11.80 10.90
N LEU A 95 -12.49 11.10 11.94
CA LEU A 95 -12.72 9.65 11.87
C LEU A 95 -13.82 9.30 10.86
N ALA A 96 -14.94 10.02 10.87
CA ALA A 96 -16.02 9.82 9.92
C ALA A 96 -15.56 10.09 8.48
N ALA A 97 -14.81 11.18 8.27
CA ALA A 97 -14.23 11.51 6.96
C ALA A 97 -13.20 10.47 6.50
N HIS A 98 -12.38 9.95 7.42
CA HIS A 98 -11.45 8.85 7.16
C HIS A 98 -12.18 7.58 6.68
N ILE A 99 -13.23 7.16 7.39
CA ILE A 99 -14.03 5.99 7.00
C ILE A 99 -14.69 6.23 5.64
N ALA A 100 -15.28 7.39 5.42
CA ALA A 100 -15.89 7.73 4.12
C ALA A 100 -14.87 7.70 2.97
N ALA A 101 -13.65 8.21 3.21
CA ALA A 101 -12.56 8.18 2.24
C ALA A 101 -12.08 6.75 1.94
N LEU A 102 -11.92 5.90 2.97
CA LEU A 102 -11.60 4.48 2.80
C LEU A 102 -12.66 3.76 1.97
N LEU A 103 -13.95 3.97 2.28
CA LEU A 103 -15.06 3.37 1.54
C LEU A 103 -15.12 3.86 0.09
N THR A 104 -14.84 5.15 -0.14
CA THR A 104 -14.76 5.73 -1.49
C THR A 104 -13.63 5.08 -2.29
N MET A 105 -12.44 4.94 -1.68
CA MET A 105 -11.29 4.30 -2.31
C MET A 105 -11.52 2.81 -2.56
N ALA A 106 -12.13 2.11 -1.60
CA ALA A 106 -12.52 0.72 -1.73
C ALA A 106 -13.43 0.52 -2.94
N HIS A 107 -14.48 1.36 -3.06
CA HIS A 107 -15.44 1.26 -4.14
C HIS A 107 -14.89 1.67 -5.51
N ARG A 108 -14.16 2.79 -5.58
CA ARG A 108 -13.72 3.38 -6.85
C ARG A 108 -12.41 2.86 -7.40
N ARG A 109 -11.53 2.32 -6.54
CA ARG A 109 -10.19 1.91 -6.95
C ARG A 109 -9.89 0.47 -6.59
N TRP A 110 -10.02 0.12 -5.30
CA TRP A 110 -9.49 -1.15 -4.81
C TRP A 110 -10.26 -2.34 -5.36
N THR A 111 -11.59 -2.24 -5.51
CA THR A 111 -12.42 -3.31 -6.08
C THR A 111 -13.08 -2.91 -7.40
N ALA A 112 -12.58 -1.87 -8.07
CA ALA A 112 -13.14 -1.38 -9.32
C ALA A 112 -13.17 -2.44 -10.43
N HIS A 113 -12.12 -3.27 -10.50
CA HIS A 113 -12.03 -4.38 -11.45
C HIS A 113 -13.12 -5.46 -11.21
N SER A 114 -13.59 -5.59 -9.97
CA SER A 114 -14.67 -6.51 -9.58
C SER A 114 -16.06 -5.87 -9.62
N GLY A 115 -16.21 -4.65 -10.16
CA GLY A 115 -17.49 -3.92 -10.18
C GLY A 115 -17.79 -3.12 -8.90
N GLY A 116 -16.78 -2.88 -8.07
CA GLY A 116 -16.85 -1.98 -6.90
C GLY A 116 -17.26 -2.66 -5.59
N PHE A 117 -17.12 -1.89 -4.50
CA PHE A 117 -17.34 -2.39 -3.13
C PHE A 117 -18.83 -2.52 -2.81
N PHE A 118 -19.60 -1.44 -2.93
CA PHE A 118 -21.04 -1.47 -2.67
C PHE A 118 -21.88 -1.73 -3.94
N PRO A 119 -22.90 -2.61 -3.88
CA PRO A 119 -23.11 -3.69 -2.89
C PRO A 119 -22.32 -4.96 -3.24
N ARG A 120 -21.72 -5.00 -4.43
CA ARG A 120 -21.26 -6.22 -5.10
C ARG A 120 -20.25 -7.02 -4.29
N PHE A 121 -19.26 -6.38 -3.67
CA PHE A 121 -18.27 -7.06 -2.83
C PHE A 121 -18.92 -7.80 -1.67
N ILE A 122 -19.89 -7.17 -1.00
CA ILE A 122 -20.55 -7.72 0.19
C ILE A 122 -21.42 -8.91 -0.21
N VAL A 123 -22.19 -8.77 -1.29
CA VAL A 123 -23.06 -9.84 -1.80
C VAL A 123 -22.24 -11.04 -2.27
N ASP A 124 -21.16 -10.78 -3.02
CA ASP A 124 -20.24 -11.82 -3.48
C ASP A 124 -19.61 -12.57 -2.31
N TRP A 125 -19.07 -11.86 -1.32
CA TRP A 125 -18.50 -12.49 -0.14
C TRP A 125 -19.53 -13.32 0.64
N ALA A 126 -20.75 -12.80 0.84
CA ALA A 126 -21.82 -13.53 1.52
C ALA A 126 -22.26 -14.80 0.75
N ALA A 127 -22.25 -14.76 -0.58
CA ALA A 127 -22.55 -15.92 -1.42
C ALA A 127 -21.44 -16.98 -1.38
N ARG A 128 -20.17 -16.58 -1.23
CA ARG A 128 -19.02 -17.49 -1.16
C ARG A 128 -18.88 -18.19 0.21
N LEU A 129 -19.38 -17.56 1.28
CA LEU A 129 -19.22 -18.01 2.66
C LEU A 129 -19.69 -19.46 2.92
N PRO A 130 -20.87 -19.92 2.46
CA PRO A 130 -21.37 -21.26 2.78
C PRO A 130 -20.59 -22.39 2.10
N ALA A 131 -20.06 -22.14 0.90
CA ALA A 131 -19.40 -23.14 0.08
C ALA A 131 -17.86 -23.04 0.10
N ASP A 132 -17.31 -22.10 0.87
CA ASP A 132 -15.89 -21.70 0.82
C ASP A 132 -15.37 -21.53 -0.62
N ALA A 133 -16.23 -20.94 -1.46
CA ALA A 133 -15.95 -20.82 -2.88
C ALA A 133 -14.75 -19.90 -3.12
N PRO A 134 -13.90 -20.20 -4.13
CA PRO A 134 -12.81 -19.30 -4.49
C PRO A 134 -13.36 -17.94 -4.94
N ALA A 135 -12.55 -16.89 -4.78
CA ALA A 135 -12.83 -15.61 -5.41
C ALA A 135 -12.91 -15.80 -6.94
N ASP A 136 -13.79 -15.04 -7.59
CA ASP A 136 -13.91 -15.06 -9.05
C ASP A 136 -12.54 -14.83 -9.71
N ALA A 137 -12.25 -15.52 -10.82
CA ALA A 137 -10.93 -15.50 -11.47
C ALA A 137 -10.52 -14.08 -11.90
N SER A 138 -11.51 -13.23 -12.22
CA SER A 138 -11.33 -11.79 -12.48
C SER A 138 -10.81 -10.98 -11.28
N VAL A 139 -10.94 -11.54 -10.08
CA VAL A 139 -10.53 -10.99 -8.77
C VAL A 139 -9.28 -11.68 -8.25
N ALA A 140 -9.04 -12.94 -8.63
CA ALA A 140 -7.92 -13.75 -8.17
C ALA A 140 -6.55 -13.30 -8.73
N ASP A 141 -6.51 -12.71 -9.94
CA ASP A 141 -5.29 -12.16 -10.55
C ASP A 141 -4.90 -10.78 -9.97
N VAL A 142 -4.75 -10.72 -8.65
CA VAL A 142 -4.28 -9.51 -7.97
C VAL A 142 -2.78 -9.34 -8.21
N THR A 143 -2.42 -8.55 -9.21
CA THR A 143 -1.01 -8.21 -9.46
C THR A 143 -0.34 -7.64 -8.19
N PRO A 144 0.96 -7.94 -7.93
CA PRO A 144 1.68 -7.36 -6.80
C PRO A 144 1.64 -5.82 -6.77
N ALA A 145 1.59 -5.20 -7.96
CA ALA A 145 1.43 -3.75 -8.13
C ALA A 145 0.07 -3.23 -7.65
N HIS A 146 -1.00 -4.04 -7.76
CA HIS A 146 -2.30 -3.71 -7.19
C HIS A 146 -2.28 -3.82 -5.67
N VAL A 147 -1.76 -4.93 -5.12
CA VAL A 147 -1.62 -5.14 -3.66
C VAL A 147 -0.86 -3.97 -3.02
N ALA A 148 0.33 -3.65 -3.55
CA ALA A 148 1.14 -2.55 -3.04
C ALA A 148 0.41 -1.20 -3.15
N GLY A 149 -0.27 -0.96 -4.29
CA GLY A 149 -1.07 0.25 -4.49
C GLY A 149 -2.15 0.42 -3.43
N VAL A 150 -2.99 -0.59 -3.22
CA VAL A 150 -4.11 -0.56 -2.26
C VAL A 150 -3.60 -0.33 -0.83
N MET A 151 -2.52 -1.00 -0.44
CA MET A 151 -1.91 -0.85 0.89
C MET A 151 -1.36 0.56 1.13
N LEU A 152 -0.66 1.13 0.15
CA LEU A 152 -0.07 2.47 0.25
C LEU A 152 -1.14 3.56 0.18
N GLU A 153 -2.17 3.37 -0.63
CA GLU A 153 -3.32 4.26 -0.73
C GLU A 153 -4.07 4.33 0.61
N GLY A 154 -4.34 3.19 1.27
CA GLY A 154 -4.99 3.19 2.59
C GLY A 154 -4.14 3.82 3.69
N ASN A 155 -2.82 3.56 3.71
CA ASN A 155 -1.89 4.24 4.62
C ASN A 155 -1.95 5.76 4.43
N PHE A 156 -1.93 6.23 3.17
CA PHE A 156 -2.01 7.65 2.84
C PHE A 156 -3.34 8.29 3.27
N VAL A 157 -4.47 7.61 3.08
CA VAL A 157 -5.77 8.07 3.59
C VAL A 157 -5.74 8.21 5.12
N GLY A 158 -5.07 7.30 5.82
CA GLY A 158 -4.82 7.43 7.26
C GLY A 158 -4.03 8.68 7.64
N ILE A 159 -2.94 8.95 6.92
CA ILE A 159 -2.08 10.13 7.13
C ILE A 159 -2.86 11.44 6.93
N LEU A 160 -3.66 11.54 5.87
CA LEU A 160 -4.46 12.73 5.55
C LEU A 160 -5.42 13.10 6.69
N PHE A 161 -6.15 12.12 7.21
CA PHE A 161 -7.15 12.34 8.26
C PHE A 161 -6.60 12.19 9.69
N ALA A 162 -5.29 11.95 9.85
CA ALA A 162 -4.67 11.91 11.16
C ALA A 162 -4.75 13.29 11.82
N ARG A 163 -5.45 13.37 12.96
CA ARG A 163 -5.62 14.63 13.71
C ARG A 163 -4.29 15.28 14.04
N SER A 164 -3.31 14.51 14.52
CA SER A 164 -1.99 15.03 14.84
C SER A 164 -0.89 14.20 14.24
N MET A 165 0.16 14.88 13.78
CA MET A 165 1.30 14.27 13.11
C MET A 165 2.59 14.92 13.58
N HIS A 166 3.46 14.14 14.21
CA HIS A 166 4.80 14.58 14.60
C HIS A 166 5.78 14.39 13.42
N TYR A 167 6.87 15.16 13.34
CA TYR A 167 7.86 15.10 12.24
C TYR A 167 8.37 13.68 11.92
N GLN A 168 8.61 12.85 12.95
CA GLN A 168 8.97 11.43 12.80
C GLN A 168 8.01 10.60 11.93
N PHE A 169 6.76 11.04 11.76
CA PHE A 169 5.78 10.33 10.95
C PHE A 169 6.01 10.51 9.45
N TYR A 170 6.85 11.45 9.03
CA TYR A 170 7.12 11.67 7.61
C TYR A 170 7.69 10.42 6.93
N THR A 171 8.60 9.72 7.61
CA THR A 171 9.23 8.48 7.11
C THR A 171 8.24 7.35 6.84
N TRP A 172 7.05 7.38 7.44
CA TRP A 172 6.02 6.34 7.28
C TRP A 172 5.27 6.39 5.96
N TYR A 173 5.41 7.47 5.19
CA TYR A 173 4.75 7.58 3.88
C TYR A 173 5.54 8.37 2.84
N PHE A 174 6.62 9.05 3.21
CA PHE A 174 7.48 9.78 2.27
C PHE A 174 7.85 8.93 1.04
N HIS A 175 8.32 7.70 1.27
CA HIS A 175 8.73 6.79 0.19
C HIS A 175 7.57 6.32 -0.70
N SER A 176 6.32 6.41 -0.23
CA SER A 176 5.15 6.03 -1.02
C SER A 176 4.64 7.17 -1.91
N LEU A 177 4.98 8.43 -1.61
CA LEU A 177 4.48 9.59 -2.35
C LEU A 177 4.80 9.55 -3.85
N PRO A 178 6.05 9.28 -4.30
CA PRO A 178 6.33 9.20 -5.73
C PRO A 178 5.50 8.11 -6.41
N LEU A 179 5.37 6.94 -5.77
CA LEU A 179 4.56 5.85 -6.32
C LEU A 179 3.08 6.23 -6.41
N LEU A 180 2.51 6.87 -5.40
CA LEU A 180 1.12 7.32 -5.41
C LEU A 180 0.85 8.36 -6.51
N LEU A 181 1.76 9.32 -6.69
CA LEU A 181 1.64 10.37 -7.70
C LEU A 181 1.72 9.84 -9.14
N TRP A 182 2.56 8.83 -9.38
CA TRP A 182 2.70 8.19 -10.70
C TRP A 182 1.61 7.14 -10.99
N ARG A 183 0.83 6.76 -9.99
CA ARG A 183 -0.40 5.96 -10.15
C ARG A 183 -1.64 6.82 -10.44
N CYS A 184 -1.48 8.14 -10.48
CA CYS A 184 -2.55 9.09 -10.75
C CYS A 184 -2.36 9.81 -12.09
N ASP A 185 -3.49 10.07 -12.74
CA ASP A 185 -3.63 11.02 -13.84
C ASP A 185 -3.71 12.43 -13.27
N PHE A 186 -2.62 13.19 -13.40
CA PHE A 186 -2.55 14.57 -12.89
C PHE A 186 -2.72 15.58 -14.03
N PRO A 187 -3.66 16.54 -13.91
CA PRO A 187 -3.68 17.70 -14.78
C PRO A 187 -2.39 18.50 -14.55
N GLY A 188 -1.59 18.67 -15.60
CA GLY A 188 -0.24 19.24 -15.52
C GLY A 188 0.91 18.22 -15.52
N GLY A 189 0.63 16.92 -15.60
CA GLY A 189 1.63 15.87 -15.86
C GLY A 189 2.74 15.77 -14.81
N ASN A 190 3.97 15.48 -15.24
CA ASN A 190 5.13 15.34 -14.36
C ASN A 190 5.48 16.60 -13.55
N PRO A 191 5.41 17.83 -14.11
CA PRO A 191 5.63 19.05 -13.33
C PRO A 191 4.73 19.16 -12.09
N ALA A 192 3.43 18.89 -12.24
CA ALA A 192 2.49 18.94 -11.11
C ALA A 192 2.86 17.93 -10.00
N ARG A 193 3.28 16.72 -10.38
CA ARG A 193 3.75 15.70 -9.43
C ARG A 193 4.98 16.16 -8.65
N LEU A 194 5.97 16.75 -9.35
CA LEU A 194 7.18 17.27 -8.72
C LEU A 194 6.89 18.44 -7.79
N VAL A 195 6.01 19.37 -8.20
CA VAL A 195 5.57 20.49 -7.35
C VAL A 195 4.89 19.97 -6.08
N LEU A 196 4.04 18.95 -6.16
CA LEU A 196 3.42 18.35 -4.99
C LEU A 196 4.45 17.67 -4.06
N LEU A 197 5.43 16.97 -4.60
CA LEU A 197 6.52 16.39 -3.80
C LEU A 197 7.30 17.48 -3.06
N LEU A 198 7.70 18.53 -3.77
CA LEU A 198 8.45 19.65 -3.21
C LEU A 198 7.62 20.42 -2.17
N ALA A 199 6.32 20.60 -2.41
CA ALA A 199 5.41 21.24 -1.46
C ALA A 199 5.30 20.42 -0.17
N VAL A 200 5.12 19.09 -0.28
CA VAL A 200 5.10 18.21 0.89
C VAL A 200 6.44 18.27 1.62
N GLU A 201 7.57 18.12 0.92
CA GLU A 201 8.92 18.21 1.50
C GLU A 201 9.12 19.53 2.24
N TYR A 202 8.76 20.66 1.63
CA TYR A 202 8.81 21.97 2.27
C TYR A 202 8.02 21.99 3.57
N CYS A 203 6.77 21.53 3.56
CA CYS A 203 5.91 21.53 4.74
C CYS A 203 6.48 20.73 5.92
N TRP A 204 7.22 19.63 5.65
CA TRP A 204 7.89 18.83 6.70
C TRP A 204 9.21 19.43 7.18
N ASN A 205 9.84 20.31 6.41
CA ASN A 205 11.07 21.00 6.80
C ASN A 205 10.83 22.32 7.56
N VAL A 206 9.61 22.87 7.53
CA VAL A 206 9.24 24.03 8.35
C VAL A 206 9.07 23.61 9.80
N TYR A 207 9.96 24.08 10.69
CA TYR A 207 9.94 23.78 12.12
C TYR A 207 10.03 25.05 13.00
N PRO A 208 9.15 25.22 14.01
CA PRO A 208 7.89 24.48 14.22
C PRO A 208 6.90 24.75 13.08
N SER A 209 5.86 23.91 12.98
CA SER A 209 4.87 24.03 11.91
C SER A 209 4.04 25.30 12.09
N THR A 210 3.70 25.96 10.98
CA THR A 210 2.85 27.15 10.96
C THR A 210 1.47 26.81 10.44
N ALA A 211 0.49 27.69 10.67
CA ALA A 211 -0.84 27.54 10.05
C ALA A 211 -0.73 27.48 8.52
N ALA A 212 0.14 28.30 7.91
CA ALA A 212 0.34 28.32 6.47
C ALA A 212 0.96 27.01 5.94
N SER A 213 2.04 26.51 6.57
CA SER A 213 2.67 25.26 6.13
C SER A 213 1.76 24.06 6.33
N SER A 214 0.95 24.04 7.39
CA SER A 214 -0.02 22.97 7.63
C SER A 214 -1.20 23.01 6.65
N ALA A 215 -1.76 24.20 6.37
CA ALA A 215 -2.81 24.35 5.38
C ALA A 215 -2.33 23.93 3.98
N LEU A 216 -1.10 24.31 3.61
CA LEU A 216 -0.46 23.87 2.37
C LEU A 216 -0.28 22.34 2.33
N LEU A 217 0.14 21.72 3.43
CA LEU A 217 0.29 20.27 3.51
C LEU A 217 -1.06 19.56 3.33
N THR A 218 -2.10 20.01 4.04
CA THR A 218 -3.45 19.45 3.92
C THR A 218 -4.00 19.65 2.50
N ALA A 219 -3.76 20.81 1.88
CA ALA A 219 -4.16 21.05 0.49
C ALA A 219 -3.41 20.14 -0.50
N ALA A 220 -2.10 19.94 -0.32
CA ALA A 220 -1.31 19.03 -1.14
C ALA A 220 -1.80 17.59 -1.01
N HIS A 221 -2.02 17.10 0.22
CA HIS A 221 -2.56 15.76 0.44
C HIS A 221 -3.99 15.60 -0.09
N ALA A 222 -4.85 16.61 0.08
CA ALA A 222 -6.21 16.60 -0.48
C ALA A 222 -6.18 16.54 -2.01
N THR A 223 -5.24 17.24 -2.65
CA THR A 223 -5.04 17.19 -4.11
C THR A 223 -4.60 15.79 -4.56
N VAL A 224 -3.68 15.15 -3.84
CA VAL A 224 -3.28 13.76 -4.11
C VAL A 224 -4.44 12.80 -3.93
N PHE A 225 -5.23 12.95 -2.86
CA PHE A 225 -6.41 12.14 -2.63
C PHE A 225 -7.47 12.31 -3.73
N ALA A 226 -7.75 13.55 -4.13
CA ALA A 226 -8.66 13.83 -5.24
C ALA A 226 -8.16 13.18 -6.53
N ALA A 227 -6.87 13.35 -6.87
CA ALA A 227 -6.28 12.73 -8.04
C ALA A 227 -6.44 11.20 -7.98
N LEU A 228 -6.19 10.56 -6.84
CA LEU A 228 -6.44 9.12 -6.66
C LEU A 228 -7.91 8.78 -6.95
N CYS A 229 -8.86 9.52 -6.40
CA CYS A 229 -10.29 9.23 -6.58
C CYS A 229 -10.80 9.39 -8.02
N TYR A 230 -10.15 10.20 -8.87
CA TYR A 230 -10.58 10.46 -10.25
C TYR A 230 -9.72 9.78 -11.32
N SER A 231 -8.49 9.38 -10.98
CA SER A 231 -7.61 8.67 -11.90
C SER A 231 -8.20 7.32 -12.24
N ARG A 232 -8.07 6.89 -13.50
CA ARG A 232 -8.43 5.51 -13.82
C ARG A 232 -7.39 4.61 -13.14
N THR A 233 -7.84 3.55 -12.48
CA THR A 233 -6.89 2.50 -12.06
C THR A 233 -6.20 2.04 -13.34
N PRO A 234 -4.86 2.10 -13.43
CA PRO A 234 -4.17 1.56 -14.60
C PRO A 234 -4.70 0.14 -14.78
N ALA A 235 -5.27 -0.16 -15.96
CA ALA A 235 -5.59 -1.53 -16.31
C ALA A 235 -4.36 -2.34 -15.96
N ALA A 236 -4.52 -3.40 -15.17
CA ALA A 236 -3.42 -4.29 -14.81
C ALA A 236 -2.61 -4.46 -16.08
N VAL A 237 -1.39 -3.90 -16.11
CA VAL A 237 -0.53 -4.03 -17.29
C VAL A 237 -0.42 -5.52 -17.41
N ALA A 238 -1.13 -6.08 -18.39
CA ALA A 238 -1.13 -7.49 -18.63
C ALA A 238 0.33 -7.87 -18.63
N VAL A 239 0.68 -8.87 -17.84
CA VAL A 239 2.04 -9.40 -17.72
C VAL A 239 2.57 -9.90 -19.08
N ALA A 240 1.83 -9.68 -20.18
CA ALA A 240 2.25 -9.70 -21.57
C ALA A 240 3.66 -9.10 -21.81
N ASN A 241 4.05 -8.02 -21.14
CA ASN A 241 5.37 -7.41 -21.38
C ASN A 241 6.54 -8.06 -20.63
N VAL A 242 6.27 -8.85 -19.57
CA VAL A 242 7.32 -9.66 -18.93
C VAL A 242 7.50 -10.97 -19.69
N GLN A 243 6.42 -11.60 -20.17
CA GLN A 243 6.51 -12.76 -21.05
C GLN A 243 7.30 -12.43 -22.34
N GLY A 244 7.05 -11.27 -22.96
CA GLY A 244 7.79 -10.81 -24.13
C GLY A 244 9.28 -10.59 -23.88
N TYR A 245 9.64 -10.03 -22.71
CA TYR A 245 11.04 -9.86 -22.32
C TYR A 245 11.74 -11.21 -22.08
N THR A 246 11.10 -12.13 -21.37
CA THR A 246 11.66 -13.47 -21.08
C THR A 246 11.82 -14.31 -22.35
N ILE A 247 10.85 -14.28 -23.27
CA ILE A 247 10.94 -14.95 -24.58
C ILE A 247 12.04 -14.31 -25.44
N SER A 248 12.17 -12.98 -25.43
CA SER A 248 13.24 -12.29 -26.18
C SER A 248 14.65 -12.60 -25.66
N LYS A 249 14.77 -12.88 -24.35
CA LYS A 249 16.05 -13.21 -23.72
C LYS A 249 16.44 -14.67 -23.99
N GLN A 250 15.48 -15.60 -23.89
CA GLN A 250 15.68 -17.01 -24.24
C GLN A 250 15.98 -17.21 -25.73
N SER A 251 15.32 -16.46 -26.63
CA SER A 251 15.61 -16.54 -28.08
C SER A 251 16.97 -15.94 -28.44
N LYS A 252 17.42 -14.87 -27.77
CA LYS A 252 18.78 -14.32 -27.94
C LYS A 252 19.85 -15.26 -27.37
N GLU A 253 19.61 -15.89 -26.22
CA GLU A 253 20.56 -16.84 -25.62
C GLU A 253 20.68 -18.13 -26.44
N ALA A 254 19.58 -18.61 -27.04
CA ALA A 254 19.59 -19.75 -27.97
C ALA A 254 20.32 -19.44 -29.30
N ALA A 255 20.19 -18.21 -29.82
CA ALA A 255 20.89 -17.79 -31.04
C ALA A 255 22.40 -17.61 -30.84
N VAL A 256 22.85 -17.26 -29.63
CA VAL A 256 24.28 -17.12 -29.29
C VAL A 256 24.96 -18.48 -29.04
N GLY A 257 24.22 -19.49 -28.58
CA GLY A 257 24.75 -20.85 -28.40
C GLY A 257 24.90 -21.69 -29.67
N GLY A 258 24.40 -21.22 -30.82
CA GLY A 258 24.33 -21.98 -32.07
C GLY A 258 25.48 -21.77 -33.06
N ASN A 259 26.46 -20.91 -32.76
CA ASN A 259 27.52 -20.55 -33.71
C ASN A 259 28.92 -20.94 -33.21
N LEU A 260 29.27 -22.21 -33.39
CA LEU A 260 30.67 -22.67 -33.45
C LEU A 260 30.93 -23.23 -34.86
N PRO A 261 31.75 -22.58 -35.71
CA PRO A 261 32.14 -23.15 -36.99
C PRO A 261 33.36 -24.04 -36.78
N GLY A 262 33.17 -25.36 -36.87
CA GLY A 262 34.27 -26.29 -37.08
C GLY A 262 34.49 -26.50 -38.57
N SER A 263 35.33 -25.67 -39.21
CA SER A 263 35.87 -25.93 -40.55
C SER A 263 37.39 -26.00 -40.49
N GLY A 264 37.98 -27.08 -41.00
CA GLY A 264 39.43 -27.21 -41.16
C GLY A 264 39.81 -28.57 -41.72
N ASN A 265 39.65 -28.73 -43.03
CA ASN A 265 40.18 -29.83 -43.82
C ASN A 265 41.63 -29.49 -44.26
N GLY A 266 42.56 -30.46 -44.32
CA GLY A 266 43.88 -30.23 -44.95
C GLY A 266 45.02 -31.20 -44.61
N ASP A 267 45.08 -32.29 -45.38
CA ASP A 267 46.22 -33.07 -45.92
C ASP A 267 47.67 -32.97 -45.35
N GLY A 268 48.25 -34.16 -45.11
CA GLY A 268 49.44 -34.64 -45.85
C GLY A 268 50.81 -34.65 -45.15
N ALA A 269 51.31 -35.85 -44.78
CA ALA A 269 52.71 -36.29 -44.95
C ALA A 269 52.87 -37.78 -44.58
N SER A 270 53.66 -38.48 -45.41
CA SER A 270 54.04 -39.89 -45.40
C SER A 270 54.96 -40.28 -44.23
N ASP A 271 54.95 -41.57 -43.85
CA ASP A 271 56.11 -42.49 -43.97
C ASP A 271 55.80 -43.87 -43.34
N ASP A 272 56.03 -44.91 -44.16
CA ASP A 272 56.49 -46.29 -43.89
C ASP A 272 55.91 -47.22 -42.80
N VAL A 273 55.52 -48.45 -43.21
CA VAL A 273 56.22 -49.74 -42.97
C VAL A 273 55.24 -50.95 -43.06
N ASP A 274 55.55 -51.86 -44.00
CA ASP A 274 55.35 -53.32 -44.14
C ASP A 274 54.00 -54.04 -43.86
N GLY A 275 53.63 -54.89 -44.84
CA GLY A 275 52.69 -56.01 -44.68
C GLY A 275 51.98 -56.43 -45.96
#